data_AF-A0A0D0E6A5-F1
#
_entry.id   AF-A0A0D0E6A5-F1
#
_cell.length_a   1.000
_cell.length_b   1.000
_cell.length_c   1.000
_cell.angle_alpha   90.00
_cell.angle_beta   90.00
_cell.angle_gamma   90.00
#
_symmetry.space_group_name_H-M   'P 1'
#
loop_
_entity.id
_entity.type
_entity.pdbx_description
1 polymer ?
#
loop_
_entity_poly.entity_id
_entity_poly.type
_entity_poly.pdbx_seq_one_letter_code
_entity_poly.pdbx_strand_id
1 'polypeptide(L)'
;WTNDQTNMLMSWLTSHLADCHILFYENKGHHDSNNKPSNKDKAGIHEIIAQHVFRPSQEWAEHYTNAPKKFGICVSNCISYLCKVFIKHYGKLNQTGQGVLPGDVAENAIELVCKEFPWYDDLFRIWNGIPNFTAKITTS
;
A
#
# COMPACT_ATOMS: atom_id res chain seq x y z
N TRP A 1 0.89 -14.35 3.67
CA TRP A 1 1.48 -13.02 3.91
C TRP A 1 2.09 -13.00 5.29
N THR A 2 3.39 -13.25 5.34
CA THR A 2 4.22 -12.97 6.51
C THR A 2 4.61 -11.49 6.51
N ASN A 3 5.14 -10.98 7.62
CA ASN A 3 5.68 -9.62 7.66
C ASN A 3 6.78 -9.43 6.62
N ASP A 4 7.64 -10.43 6.40
CA ASP A 4 8.71 -10.37 5.39
C ASP A 4 8.15 -10.22 3.97
N GLN A 5 7.12 -10.99 3.62
CA GLN A 5 6.45 -10.86 2.32
C GLN A 5 5.83 -9.48 2.15
N THR A 6 5.18 -8.95 3.18
CA THR A 6 4.60 -7.59 3.14
C THR A 6 5.68 -6.53 3.05
N ASN A 7 6.82 -6.70 3.74
CA ASN A 7 7.97 -5.80 3.63
C ASN A 7 8.57 -5.79 2.22
N MET A 8 8.69 -6.96 1.58
CA MET A 8 9.12 -7.03 0.17
C MET A 8 8.12 -6.34 -0.76
N LEU A 9 6.82 -6.51 -0.52
CA LEU A 9 5.77 -5.79 -1.25
C LEU A 9 5.91 -4.26 -1.07
N MET A 10 6.12 -3.78 0.16
CA MET A 10 6.28 -2.34 0.43
C MET A 10 7.55 -1.77 -0.20
N SER A 11 8.66 -2.49 -0.10
CA SER A 11 9.92 -2.13 -0.76
C SER A 11 9.76 -2.01 -2.27
N TRP A 12 9.02 -2.94 -2.88
CA TRP A 12 8.71 -2.88 -4.30
C TRP A 12 7.84 -1.66 -4.65
N LEU A 13 6.75 -1.44 -3.91
CA LEU A 13 5.84 -0.31 -4.19
C LEU A 13 6.54 1.06 -4.04
N THR A 14 7.33 1.23 -2.98
CA THR A 14 8.07 2.48 -2.73
C THR A 14 9.18 2.75 -3.77
N SER A 15 9.73 1.71 -4.39
CA SER A 15 10.73 1.84 -5.47
C SER A 15 10.12 1.96 -6.88
N HIS A 16 8.83 1.63 -7.06
CA HIS A 16 8.15 1.59 -8.36
C HIS A 16 6.95 2.55 -8.43
N LEU A 17 7.20 3.85 -8.24
CA LEU A 17 6.13 4.86 -8.23
C LEU A 17 5.33 4.94 -9.54
N ALA A 18 5.96 4.66 -10.70
CA ALA A 18 5.26 4.62 -11.99
C ALA A 18 4.25 3.48 -12.08
N ASP A 19 4.55 2.32 -11.49
CA ASP A 19 3.60 1.22 -11.37
C ASP A 19 2.51 1.54 -10.35
N CYS A 20 2.86 2.21 -9.24
CA CYS A 20 1.88 2.71 -8.27
C CYS A 20 0.87 3.67 -8.90
N HIS A 21 1.31 4.51 -9.85
CA HIS A 21 0.39 5.35 -10.62
C HIS A 21 -0.68 4.51 -11.34
N ILE A 22 -0.29 3.45 -12.04
CA ILE A 22 -1.24 2.56 -12.72
C ILE A 22 -2.12 1.82 -11.72
N LEU A 23 -1.55 1.36 -10.59
CA LEU A 23 -2.29 0.61 -9.58
C LEU A 23 -3.36 1.45 -8.88
N PHE A 24 -3.07 2.71 -8.57
CA PHE A 24 -3.84 3.51 -7.61
C PHE A 24 -4.53 4.74 -8.18
N TYR A 25 -4.06 5.30 -9.30
CA TYR A 25 -4.68 6.46 -9.92
C TYR A 25 -5.63 6.04 -11.04
N GLU A 26 -6.85 6.58 -11.02
CA GLU A 26 -7.82 6.38 -12.11
C GLU A 26 -7.62 7.37 -13.26
N ASN A 27 -6.96 8.50 -13.00
CA ASN A 27 -6.85 9.58 -13.97
C ASN A 27 -5.61 9.42 -14.85
N LYS A 28 -5.78 9.49 -16.17
CA LYS A 28 -4.70 9.44 -17.18
C LYS A 28 -3.94 10.78 -17.29
N GLY A 29 -3.80 11.49 -16.18
CA GLY A 29 -3.10 12.77 -16.12
C GLY A 29 -1.61 12.61 -16.40
N HIS A 30 -1.01 13.65 -16.98
CA HIS A 30 0.34 13.71 -17.55
C HIS A 30 1.35 12.77 -16.89
N HIS A 31 1.80 11.77 -17.65
CA HIS A 31 2.94 10.95 -17.28
C HIS A 31 4.19 11.82 -17.23
N ASP A 32 4.89 11.82 -16.10
CA ASP A 32 6.31 12.14 -16.12
C ASP A 32 7.01 11.09 -16.99
N SER A 33 7.47 11.52 -18.16
CA SER A 33 8.02 10.67 -19.22
C SER A 33 9.29 9.89 -18.83
N ASN A 34 9.82 10.11 -17.63
CA ASN A 34 11.11 9.58 -17.21
C ASN A 34 11.02 8.21 -16.50
N ASN A 35 9.85 7.82 -15.97
CA ASN A 35 9.69 6.52 -15.32
C ASN A 35 8.65 5.68 -16.05
N LYS A 36 9.13 4.67 -16.78
CA LYS A 36 8.28 3.73 -17.51
C LYS A 36 7.76 2.66 -16.53
N PRO A 37 6.44 2.40 -16.51
CA PRO A 37 5.88 1.33 -15.69
C PRO A 37 6.35 -0.04 -16.19
N SER A 38 6.44 -0.99 -15.27
CA SER A 38 6.84 -2.38 -15.52
C SER A 38 5.82 -3.12 -16.38
N ASN A 39 4.53 -2.76 -16.29
CA ASN A 39 3.50 -3.25 -17.19
C ASN A 39 2.44 -2.16 -17.49
N LYS A 40 1.62 -2.37 -18.53
CA LYS A 40 0.59 -1.42 -18.96
C LYS A 40 -0.72 -1.54 -18.18
N ASP A 41 -0.93 -2.67 -17.51
CA ASP A 41 -2.17 -2.97 -16.78
C ASP A 41 -1.89 -3.47 -15.36
N LYS A 42 -2.90 -3.34 -14.49
CA LYS A 42 -2.80 -3.70 -13.07
C LYS A 42 -2.52 -5.20 -12.88
N ALA A 43 -3.08 -6.08 -13.71
CA ALA A 43 -2.92 -7.52 -13.56
C ALA A 43 -1.47 -7.93 -13.82
N GLY A 44 -0.87 -7.41 -14.89
CA GLY A 44 0.53 -7.62 -15.21
C GLY A 44 1.47 -7.06 -14.14
N ILE A 45 1.16 -5.91 -13.54
CA ILE A 45 1.92 -5.38 -12.40
C ILE A 45 1.82 -6.33 -11.20
N HIS A 46 0.62 -6.82 -10.86
CA HIS A 46 0.45 -7.79 -9.77
C HIS A 46 1.25 -9.08 -9.99
N GLU A 47 1.35 -9.57 -11.23
CA GLU A 47 2.17 -10.73 -11.57
C GLU A 47 3.67 -10.47 -11.37
N ILE A 48 4.16 -9.27 -11.74
CA ILE A 48 5.56 -8.87 -11.53
C ILE A 48 5.88 -8.76 -10.03
N ILE A 49 4.99 -8.15 -9.25
CA ILE A 49 5.12 -8.10 -7.79
C ILE A 49 5.12 -9.51 -7.20
N ALA A 50 4.21 -10.38 -7.66
CA ALA A 50 4.15 -11.76 -7.20
C ALA A 50 5.46 -12.51 -7.48
N GLN A 51 6.06 -12.29 -8.65
CA GLN A 51 7.38 -12.82 -8.96
C GLN A 51 8.44 -12.29 -7.98
N HIS A 52 8.44 -10.99 -7.69
CA HIS A 52 9.41 -10.38 -6.78
C HIS A 52 9.31 -10.94 -5.35
N VAL A 53 8.08 -11.13 -4.85
CA VAL A 53 7.82 -11.56 -3.46
C VAL A 53 7.97 -13.07 -3.28
N PHE A 54 7.42 -13.88 -4.19
CA PHE A 54 7.28 -15.32 -3.96
C PHE A 54 8.35 -16.18 -4.62
N ARG A 55 8.99 -15.71 -5.70
CA ARG A 55 10.07 -16.46 -6.36
C ARG A 55 11.31 -16.67 -5.48
N PRO A 56 11.77 -15.71 -4.67
CA PRO A 56 12.93 -15.93 -3.79
C PRO A 56 12.56 -16.65 -2.48
N SER A 57 11.27 -16.88 -2.22
CA SER A 57 10.83 -17.53 -0.99
C SER A 57 11.07 -19.03 -1.05
N GLN A 58 11.85 -19.56 -0.10
CA GLN A 58 12.10 -21.01 0.00
C GLN A 58 10.80 -21.83 0.15
N GLU A 59 9.81 -21.27 0.87
CA GLU A 59 8.52 -21.93 1.09
C GLU A 59 7.60 -21.84 -0.13
N TRP A 60 7.57 -20.68 -0.82
CA TRP A 60 6.56 -20.39 -1.83
C TRP A 60 7.05 -20.51 -3.28
N ALA A 61 8.35 -20.63 -3.55
CA ALA A 61 8.91 -20.64 -4.91
C ALA A 61 8.34 -21.77 -5.79
N GLU A 62 8.20 -22.98 -5.23
CA GLU A 62 7.64 -24.12 -5.97
C GLU A 62 6.15 -23.90 -6.26
N HIS A 63 5.38 -23.48 -5.26
CA HIS A 63 3.96 -23.17 -5.43
C HIS A 63 3.72 -22.05 -6.44
N TYR A 64 4.56 -21.02 -6.42
CA TYR A 64 4.55 -19.93 -7.38
C TYR A 64 4.79 -20.44 -8.80
N THR A 65 5.81 -21.29 -9.00
CA THR A 65 6.13 -21.86 -10.32
C THR A 65 4.97 -22.67 -10.89
N ASN A 66 4.26 -23.41 -10.04
CA ASN A 66 3.11 -24.23 -10.45
C ASN A 66 1.87 -23.40 -10.79
N ALA A 67 1.67 -22.22 -10.19
CA ALA A 67 0.45 -21.44 -10.39
C ALA A 67 0.66 -19.90 -10.29
N PRO A 68 1.52 -19.29 -11.14
CA PRO A 68 1.96 -17.91 -10.96
C PRO A 68 0.80 -16.89 -11.01
N LYS A 69 -0.20 -17.13 -11.87
CA LYS A 69 -1.40 -16.27 -11.98
C LYS A 69 -2.19 -16.17 -10.68
N LYS A 70 -2.25 -17.24 -9.88
CA LYS A 70 -2.95 -17.22 -8.57
C LYS A 70 -2.25 -16.29 -7.58
N PHE A 71 -0.92 -16.17 -7.68
CA PHE A 71 -0.16 -15.26 -6.83
C PHE A 71 -0.34 -13.80 -7.23
N GLY A 72 -0.53 -13.50 -8.53
CA GLY A 72 -0.96 -12.16 -8.95
C GLY A 72 -2.29 -11.74 -8.31
N ILE A 73 -3.28 -12.65 -8.25
CA ILE A 73 -4.54 -12.41 -7.54
C ILE A 73 -4.30 -12.25 -6.02
N CYS A 74 -3.41 -13.06 -5.44
CA CYS A 74 -3.03 -12.96 -4.03
C CYS A 74 -2.43 -11.59 -3.68
N VAL A 75 -1.56 -11.05 -4.54
CA VAL A 75 -1.01 -9.68 -4.43
C VAL A 75 -2.12 -8.64 -4.51
N SER A 76 -3.00 -8.73 -5.51
CA SER A 76 -4.14 -7.82 -5.65
C SER A 76 -5.00 -7.76 -4.37
N ASN A 77 -5.27 -8.92 -3.77
CA ASN A 77 -6.05 -9.03 -2.54
C ASN A 77 -5.30 -8.42 -1.35
N CYS A 78 -3.99 -8.64 -1.25
CA CYS A 78 -3.16 -8.05 -0.20
C CYS A 78 -3.14 -6.53 -0.28
N ILE A 79 -2.88 -5.98 -1.47
CA ILE A 79 -2.92 -4.52 -1.70
C ILE A 79 -4.30 -3.97 -1.32
N SER A 80 -5.38 -4.61 -1.74
CA SER A 80 -6.75 -4.20 -1.39
C SER A 80 -7.01 -4.20 0.12
N TYR A 81 -6.44 -5.16 0.86
CA TYR A 81 -6.49 -5.19 2.32
C TYR A 81 -5.71 -4.03 2.94
N LEU A 82 -4.47 -3.79 2.50
CA LEU A 82 -3.63 -2.68 2.98
C LEU A 82 -4.31 -1.33 2.75
N CYS A 83 -4.93 -1.13 1.58
CA CYS A 83 -5.73 0.06 1.27
C CYS A 83 -6.82 0.30 2.32
N LYS A 84 -7.59 -0.75 2.65
CA LYS A 84 -8.69 -0.65 3.63
C LYS A 84 -8.18 -0.32 5.03
N VAL A 85 -7.09 -0.96 5.45
CA VAL A 85 -6.48 -0.72 6.77
C VAL A 85 -5.93 0.71 6.84
N PHE A 86 -5.23 1.16 5.81
CA PHE A 86 -4.74 2.54 5.73
C PHE A 86 -5.88 3.57 5.81
N ILE A 87 -6.91 3.44 4.97
CA ILE A 87 -8.06 4.37 4.96
C ILE A 87 -8.70 4.45 6.34
N LYS A 88 -8.84 3.31 7.03
CA LYS A 88 -9.35 3.26 8.41
C LYS A 88 -8.47 4.04 9.38
N HIS A 89 -7.15 3.86 9.37
CA HIS A 89 -6.24 4.60 10.26
C HIS A 89 -6.15 6.09 9.90
N TYR A 90 -6.06 6.42 8.61
CA TYR A 90 -6.06 7.81 8.10
C TYR A 90 -7.34 8.55 8.51
N GLY A 91 -8.51 7.91 8.40
CA GLY A 91 -9.78 8.46 8.85
C GLY A 91 -9.80 8.74 10.35
N LYS A 92 -9.35 7.79 11.18
CA LYS A 92 -9.25 7.97 12.65
C LYS A 92 -8.33 9.13 13.02
N LEU A 93 -7.14 9.20 12.42
CA LEU A 93 -6.18 10.26 12.69
C LEU A 93 -6.74 11.63 12.31
N ASN A 94 -7.43 11.75 11.19
CA ASN A 94 -8.04 13.02 10.76
C ASN A 94 -9.34 13.41 11.48
N GLN A 95 -10.01 12.46 12.13
CA GLN A 95 -11.13 12.76 13.03
C GLN A 95 -10.67 13.29 14.39
N THR A 96 -9.40 13.08 14.74
CA THR A 96 -8.80 13.56 16.00
C THR A 96 -8.45 15.05 15.90
N GLY A 97 -9.48 15.88 15.68
CA GLY A 97 -9.44 17.34 15.78
C GLY A 97 -9.80 17.86 17.17
N GLN A 98 -9.85 16.99 18.19
CA GLN A 98 -10.07 17.40 19.58
C GLN A 98 -8.73 17.67 20.23
N GLY A 99 -8.54 18.93 20.65
CA GLY A 99 -7.30 19.46 21.19
C GLY A 99 -6.69 18.57 22.27
N VAL A 100 -5.43 18.21 22.08
CA VAL A 100 -4.59 17.61 23.12
C VAL A 100 -4.50 18.62 24.26
N LEU A 101 -4.98 18.25 25.44
CA LEU A 101 -4.86 19.08 26.63
C LEU A 101 -3.37 19.12 27.05
N PRO A 102 -2.80 20.31 27.32
CA PRO A 102 -1.43 20.39 27.80
C PRO A 102 -1.33 19.73 29.19
N GLY A 103 -0.69 18.56 29.24
CA GLY A 103 -0.52 17.76 30.45
C GLY A 103 -0.86 16.28 30.30
N ASP A 104 -1.53 15.88 29.21
CA ASP A 104 -1.81 14.47 28.95
C ASP A 104 -0.56 13.73 28.44
N VAL A 105 -0.16 12.67 29.14
CA VAL A 105 0.90 11.72 28.71
C VAL A 105 0.30 10.69 27.75
N ALA A 106 -0.69 11.11 26.95
CA ALA A 106 -1.35 10.23 25.99
C ALA A 106 -0.35 9.86 24.89
N GLU A 107 -0.20 8.56 24.67
CA GLU A 107 0.64 8.01 23.60
C GLU A 107 0.21 8.61 22.26
N ASN A 108 1.19 9.06 21.47
CA ASN A 108 0.90 9.73 20.21
C ASN A 108 0.11 8.79 19.29
N ALA A 109 -1.06 9.23 18.83
CA ALA A 109 -1.95 8.41 18.00
C ALA A 109 -1.25 7.85 16.76
N ILE A 110 -0.28 8.59 16.18
CA ILE A 110 0.51 8.09 15.04
C ILE A 110 1.45 6.96 15.46
N GLU A 111 2.07 7.05 16.63
CA GLU A 111 2.99 6.03 17.15
C GLU A 111 2.24 4.73 17.42
N LEU A 112 1.01 4.82 17.96
CA LEU A 112 0.14 3.65 18.14
C LEU A 112 -0.22 3.00 16.80
N VAL A 113 -0.57 3.80 15.79
CA VAL A 113 -0.85 3.31 14.44
C VAL A 113 0.37 2.62 13.84
N CYS A 114 1.57 3.20 13.95
CA CYS A 114 2.79 2.58 13.42
C CYS A 114 3.19 1.31 14.20
N LYS A 115 2.81 1.17 15.48
CA LYS A 115 2.98 -0.08 16.24
C LYS A 115 2.04 -1.18 15.74
N GLU A 116 0.78 -0.87 15.49
CA GLU A 116 -0.24 -1.83 15.03
C GLU A 116 -0.13 -2.16 13.52
N PHE A 117 0.29 -1.17 12.74
CA PHE A 117 0.35 -1.21 11.29
C PHE A 117 1.67 -0.56 10.82
N PRO A 118 2.80 -1.29 10.88
CA PRO A 118 4.14 -0.74 10.62
C PRO A 118 4.35 -0.16 9.23
N TRP A 119 3.49 -0.51 8.27
CA TRP A 119 3.55 -0.04 6.89
C TRP A 119 2.82 1.30 6.67
N TYR A 120 2.27 1.91 7.72
CA TYR A 120 1.48 3.14 7.62
C TYR A 120 2.25 4.26 6.91
N ASP A 121 3.48 4.55 7.33
CA ASP A 121 4.26 5.67 6.79
C ASP A 121 4.63 5.48 5.31
N ASP A 122 5.01 4.27 4.92
CA ASP A 122 5.32 3.96 3.51
C ASP A 122 4.07 4.12 2.64
N LEU A 123 2.94 3.60 3.11
CA LEU A 123 1.66 3.72 2.41
C LEU A 123 1.16 5.17 2.39
N PHE A 124 1.39 5.93 3.46
CA PHE A 124 1.12 7.36 3.49
C PHE A 124 1.92 8.08 2.41
N ARG A 125 3.22 7.78 2.24
CA ARG A 125 4.03 8.39 1.18
C ARG A 125 3.52 8.08 -0.23
N ILE A 126 2.97 6.88 -0.45
CA ILE A 126 2.44 6.46 -1.75
C ILE A 126 1.06 7.05 -2.02
N TRP A 127 0.18 7.08 -1.01
CA TRP A 127 -1.25 7.39 -1.19
C TRP A 127 -1.64 8.80 -0.74
N ASN A 128 -0.78 9.51 -0.03
CA ASN A 128 -1.06 10.89 0.36
C ASN A 128 -1.23 11.77 -0.88
N GLY A 129 -2.35 12.49 -0.95
CA GLY A 129 -2.71 13.31 -2.11
C GLY A 129 -3.52 12.59 -3.19
N ILE A 130 -3.77 11.28 -3.05
CA ILE A 130 -4.71 10.55 -3.91
C ILE A 130 -6.12 10.65 -3.32
N PRO A 131 -7.08 11.31 -3.99
CA PRO A 131 -8.43 11.52 -3.45
C PRO A 131 -9.13 10.24 -2.99
N ASN A 132 -8.94 9.13 -3.69
CA ASN A 132 -9.55 7.84 -3.34
C ASN A 132 -9.11 7.31 -1.96
N PHE A 133 -7.97 7.76 -1.44
CA PHE A 133 -7.43 7.34 -0.14
C PHE A 133 -7.49 8.44 0.91
N THR A 134 -7.41 9.71 0.49
CA THR A 134 -7.27 10.85 1.40
C THR A 134 -8.39 11.88 1.32
N ALA A 135 -9.45 11.65 0.53
CA ALA A 135 -10.60 12.53 0.50
C ALA A 135 -11.11 12.76 1.93
N LYS A 136 -11.30 14.04 2.28
CA LYS A 136 -11.89 14.40 3.55
C LYS A 136 -13.23 13.69 3.64
N ILE A 137 -13.43 12.92 4.71
CA ILE A 137 -14.74 12.38 5.05
C ILE A 137 -15.57 13.61 5.43
N THR A 138 -16.23 14.22 4.45
CA THR A 138 -17.19 15.30 4.69
C THR A 138 -18.43 14.61 5.26
N THR A 139 -18.53 14.55 6.58
CA THR A 139 -19.76 14.19 7.25
C THR A 139 -20.77 15.30 6.97
N SER A 140 -21.80 15.01 6.17
CA SER A 140 -23.02 15.82 6.09
C SER A 140 -23.86 15.66 7.35
#